data_AF-A0A7S0R606-F1
#
_entry.id   AF-A0A7S0R606-F1
#
_cell.length_a   1.000
_cell.length_b   1.000
_cell.length_c   1.000
_cell.angle_alpha   90.00
_cell.angle_beta   90.00
_cell.angle_gamma   90.00
#
_symmetry.space_group_name_H-M   'P 1'
#
loop_
_entity.id
_entity.type
_entity.pdbx_description
1 polymer ?
#
loop_
_entity_poly.entity_id
_entity_poly.type
_entity_poly.pdbx_seq_one_letter_code
_entity_poly.pdbx_strand_id
1 'polypeptide(L)'
;MSSEEYVEEVPYAQRPEWSDMQPLELSEGVPVVSIQYFANHKEQLAYFRAVMAKGEKSERALALTADMIHRNQADYTAWEYRWQCLNELGKDMSCEYEFTDPIMADNAKNYQLWNHRRKCMLAQGSSAAQRELQVAEDALRVDEKNYHAWAHRQAAVQAYGGALWELELAFSGTTISK
;
A
#
# COMPACT_ATOMS: atom_id res chain seq x y z
N MET A 1 -5.20 27.35 2.81
CA MET A 1 -5.37 26.64 1.54
C MET A 1 -4.01 26.69 0.85
N SER A 2 -3.20 25.65 1.04
CA SER A 2 -1.92 25.54 0.35
C SER A 2 -2.23 25.27 -1.11
N SER A 3 -1.77 26.14 -2.00
CA SER A 3 -1.76 25.86 -3.43
C SER A 3 -0.79 24.70 -3.66
N GLU A 4 -1.32 23.48 -3.73
CA GLU A 4 -0.58 22.38 -4.32
C GLU A 4 -0.24 22.79 -5.75
N GLU A 5 1.05 23.02 -6.02
CA GLU A 5 1.54 23.15 -7.39
C GLU A 5 1.13 21.87 -8.12
N TYR A 6 0.19 21.99 -9.06
CA TYR A 6 -0.13 20.92 -9.99
C TYR A 6 1.10 20.68 -10.85
N VAL A 7 1.95 19.75 -10.44
CA VAL A 7 3.00 19.21 -11.30
C VAL A 7 2.28 18.42 -12.40
N GLU A 8 2.35 18.92 -13.62
CA GLU A 8 1.76 18.25 -14.77
C GLU A 8 2.47 16.91 -14.97
N GLU A 9 1.76 15.81 -14.70
CA GLU A 9 2.30 14.46 -14.84
C GLU A 9 2.59 14.17 -16.32
N VAL A 10 3.83 13.84 -16.64
CA VAL A 10 4.22 13.42 -17.99
C VAL A 10 3.51 12.10 -18.35
N PRO A 11 2.75 12.02 -19.46
CA PRO A 11 2.08 10.80 -19.90
C PRO A 11 3.05 9.64 -20.08
N TYR A 12 2.61 8.41 -19.77
CA TYR A 12 3.47 7.23 -19.85
C TYR A 12 4.01 6.99 -21.26
N ALA A 13 3.21 7.26 -22.30
CA ALA A 13 3.63 7.16 -23.69
C ALA A 13 4.77 8.12 -24.09
N GLN A 14 5.02 9.18 -23.31
CA GLN A 14 6.08 10.15 -23.55
C GLN A 14 7.36 9.86 -22.74
N ARG A 15 7.31 8.87 -21.84
CA ARG A 15 8.44 8.50 -20.99
C ARG A 15 9.35 7.51 -21.74
N PRO A 16 10.65 7.82 -21.97
CA PRO A 16 11.54 6.94 -22.74
C PRO A 16 11.64 5.52 -22.18
N GLU A 17 11.59 5.38 -20.86
CA GLU A 17 11.61 4.11 -20.14
C GLU A 17 10.33 3.28 -20.28
N TRP A 18 9.32 3.74 -21.04
CA TRP A 18 8.11 2.99 -21.36
C TRP A 18 7.96 2.70 -22.87
N SER A 19 8.95 3.09 -23.67
CA SER A 19 8.92 2.97 -25.14
C SER A 19 8.85 1.54 -25.67
N ASP A 20 9.29 0.54 -24.90
CA ASP A 20 9.19 -0.88 -25.22
C ASP A 20 7.86 -1.53 -24.82
N MET A 21 6.98 -0.80 -24.13
CA MET A 21 5.72 -1.32 -23.62
C MET A 21 4.54 -0.80 -24.45
N GLN A 22 3.73 -1.73 -24.99
CA GLN A 22 2.47 -1.38 -25.64
C GLN A 22 1.35 -1.38 -24.60
N PRO A 23 0.59 -0.27 -24.42
CA PRO A 23 -0.48 -0.22 -23.44
C PRO A 23 -1.60 -1.21 -23.80
N LEU A 24 -2.13 -1.88 -22.78
CA LEU A 24 -3.21 -2.86 -22.93
C LEU A 24 -4.53 -2.28 -22.42
N GLU A 25 -5.36 -1.82 -23.35
CA GLU A 25 -6.70 -1.30 -23.06
C GLU A 25 -7.62 -2.36 -22.45
N LEU A 26 -8.57 -1.90 -21.64
CA LEU A 26 -9.59 -2.80 -21.09
C LEU A 26 -10.54 -3.24 -22.21
N SER A 27 -10.60 -4.55 -22.46
CA SER A 27 -11.61 -5.14 -23.34
C SER A 27 -12.92 -5.26 -22.57
N GLU A 28 -13.74 -4.20 -22.58
CA GLU A 28 -15.11 -4.27 -22.05
C GLU A 28 -16.07 -4.81 -23.12
N GLY A 29 -16.99 -5.68 -22.70
CA GLY A 29 -18.16 -6.04 -23.50
C GLY A 29 -19.16 -4.88 -23.54
N VAL A 30 -20.46 -5.14 -23.30
CA VAL A 30 -21.42 -4.04 -23.11
C VAL A 30 -21.15 -3.37 -21.76
N PRO A 31 -20.79 -2.07 -21.73
CA PRO A 31 -20.40 -1.41 -20.49
C PRO A 31 -21.60 -1.21 -19.56
N VAL A 32 -21.48 -1.66 -18.31
CA VAL A 32 -22.40 -1.35 -17.21
C VAL A 32 -21.59 -0.83 -16.03
N VAL A 33 -22.13 0.14 -15.28
CA VAL A 33 -21.44 0.84 -14.18
C VAL A 33 -20.05 1.39 -14.53
N SER A 34 -19.82 1.76 -15.79
CA SER A 34 -18.52 2.23 -16.27
C SER A 34 -18.12 3.54 -15.62
N ILE A 35 -16.89 3.55 -15.09
CA ILE A 35 -16.28 4.72 -14.49
C ILE A 35 -15.68 5.57 -15.62
N GLN A 36 -16.04 6.86 -15.65
CA GLN A 36 -15.45 7.82 -16.58
C GLN A 36 -14.09 8.27 -16.04
N TYR A 37 -13.04 7.52 -16.35
CA TYR A 37 -11.66 7.86 -15.96
C TYR A 37 -11.13 9.09 -16.69
N PHE A 38 -10.29 9.87 -16.01
CA PHE A 38 -9.43 10.85 -16.65
C PHE A 38 -8.46 10.17 -17.64
N ALA A 39 -8.02 10.88 -18.67
CA ALA A 39 -7.17 10.34 -19.72
C ALA A 39 -5.85 9.75 -19.18
N ASN A 40 -5.19 10.45 -18.24
CA ASN A 40 -3.96 9.99 -17.60
C ASN A 40 -4.17 8.71 -16.77
N HIS A 41 -5.29 8.60 -16.04
CA HIS A 41 -5.60 7.39 -15.28
C HIS A 41 -5.94 6.21 -16.21
N LYS A 42 -6.65 6.46 -17.31
CA LYS A 42 -6.93 5.43 -18.31
C LYS A 42 -5.64 4.89 -18.95
N GLU A 43 -4.73 5.78 -19.33
CA GLU A 43 -3.41 5.42 -19.86
C GLU A 43 -2.63 4.57 -18.84
N GLN A 44 -2.53 5.03 -17.59
CA GLN A 44 -1.85 4.32 -16.53
C GLN A 44 -2.41 2.90 -16.29
N LEU A 45 -3.73 2.75 -16.26
CA LEU A 45 -4.39 1.45 -16.16
C LEU A 45 -4.00 0.54 -17.34
N ALA A 46 -3.87 1.09 -18.55
CA ALA A 46 -3.48 0.32 -19.72
C ALA A 46 -2.02 -0.14 -19.65
N TYR A 47 -1.10 0.70 -19.18
CA TYR A 47 0.28 0.31 -18.90
C TYR A 47 0.37 -0.72 -17.77
N PHE A 48 -0.41 -0.57 -16.71
CA PHE A 48 -0.44 -1.53 -15.60
C PHE A 48 -0.90 -2.91 -16.08
N ARG A 49 -1.95 -2.98 -16.92
CA ARG A 49 -2.37 -4.24 -17.55
C ARG A 49 -1.29 -4.84 -18.44
N ALA A 50 -0.58 -4.03 -19.22
CA ALA A 50 0.51 -4.52 -20.09
C ALA A 50 1.68 -5.11 -19.27
N VAL A 51 2.10 -4.42 -18.21
CA VAL A 51 3.12 -4.91 -17.26
C VAL A 51 2.68 -6.23 -16.63
N MET A 52 1.44 -6.31 -16.16
CA MET A 52 0.88 -7.53 -15.58
C MET A 52 0.87 -8.68 -16.58
N ALA A 53 0.42 -8.44 -17.82
CA ALA A 53 0.37 -9.45 -18.88
C ALA A 53 1.76 -9.98 -19.26
N LYS A 54 2.79 -9.14 -19.22
CA LYS A 54 4.19 -9.51 -19.46
C LYS A 54 4.85 -10.20 -18.25
N GLY A 55 4.25 -10.09 -17.06
CA GLY A 55 4.83 -10.60 -15.82
C GLY A 55 6.06 -9.81 -15.35
N GLU A 56 6.19 -8.54 -15.75
CA GLU A 56 7.40 -7.76 -15.49
C GLU A 56 7.50 -7.27 -14.03
N LYS A 57 8.58 -7.64 -13.34
CA LYS A 57 8.90 -7.24 -11.96
C LYS A 57 10.14 -6.35 -11.90
N SER A 58 10.03 -5.15 -12.45
CA SER A 58 11.11 -4.17 -12.57
C SER A 58 10.91 -2.98 -11.62
N GLU A 59 11.95 -2.14 -11.46
CA GLU A 59 11.85 -0.88 -10.69
C GLU A 59 10.76 0.06 -11.26
N ARG A 60 10.62 0.14 -12.60
CA ARG A 60 9.56 0.94 -13.23
C ARG A 60 8.17 0.34 -12.98
N ALA A 61 8.04 -0.99 -12.92
CA ALA A 61 6.79 -1.64 -12.54
C ALA A 61 6.46 -1.35 -11.07
N LEU A 62 7.45 -1.37 -10.18
CA LEU A 62 7.26 -0.98 -8.78
C LEU A 62 6.81 0.49 -8.66
N ALA A 63 7.42 1.41 -9.40
CA ALA A 63 7.01 2.82 -9.44
C ALA A 63 5.56 2.98 -9.98
N LEU A 64 5.21 2.27 -11.05
CA LEU A 64 3.85 2.27 -11.58
C LEU A 64 2.81 1.81 -10.54
N THR A 65 3.14 0.82 -9.71
CA THR A 65 2.22 0.40 -8.63
C THR A 65 2.02 1.49 -7.58
N ALA A 66 3.03 2.33 -7.30
CA ALA A 66 2.88 3.47 -6.39
C ALA A 66 1.88 4.48 -6.97
N ASP A 67 2.04 4.84 -8.24
CA ASP A 67 1.10 5.72 -8.92
C ASP A 67 -0.33 5.12 -8.92
N MET A 68 -0.47 3.80 -9.09
CA MET A 68 -1.78 3.12 -9.09
C MET A 68 -2.47 3.24 -7.72
N ILE A 69 -1.70 2.98 -6.65
CA ILE A 69 -2.18 3.04 -5.27
C ILE A 69 -2.52 4.49 -4.86
N HIS A 70 -1.75 5.48 -5.30
CA HIS A 70 -2.06 6.88 -5.02
C HIS A 70 -3.39 7.32 -5.65
N ARG A 71 -3.74 6.78 -6.84
CA ARG A 71 -5.05 7.06 -7.46
C ARG A 71 -6.20 6.26 -6.85
N ASN A 72 -5.95 5.00 -6.50
CA ASN A 72 -6.94 4.14 -5.87
C ASN A 72 -6.27 3.25 -4.83
N GLN A 73 -6.25 3.72 -3.57
CA GLN A 73 -5.64 2.98 -2.47
C GLN A 73 -6.35 1.64 -2.20
N ALA A 74 -7.57 1.43 -2.68
CA ALA A 74 -8.31 0.18 -2.52
C ALA A 74 -8.04 -0.85 -3.64
N ASP A 75 -7.20 -0.54 -4.64
CA ASP A 75 -6.82 -1.46 -5.71
C ASP A 75 -5.93 -2.59 -5.17
N TYR A 76 -6.56 -3.68 -4.75
CA TYR A 76 -5.86 -4.86 -4.23
C TYR A 76 -4.94 -5.52 -5.26
N THR A 77 -5.18 -5.33 -6.56
CA THR A 77 -4.31 -5.87 -7.62
C THR A 77 -3.00 -5.09 -7.67
N ALA A 78 -3.07 -3.76 -7.56
CA ALA A 78 -1.88 -2.91 -7.47
C ALA A 78 -1.03 -3.24 -6.23
N TRP A 79 -1.66 -3.40 -5.06
CA TRP A 79 -0.96 -3.79 -3.83
C TRP A 79 -0.29 -5.17 -3.92
N GLU A 80 -1.00 -6.17 -4.45
CA GLU A 80 -0.43 -7.51 -4.63
C GLU A 80 0.73 -7.49 -5.64
N TYR A 81 0.58 -6.77 -6.76
CA TYR A 81 1.64 -6.68 -7.75
C TYR A 81 2.86 -5.93 -7.20
N ARG A 82 2.65 -4.88 -6.37
CA ARG A 82 3.70 -4.18 -5.63
C ARG A 82 4.48 -5.13 -4.74
N TRP A 83 3.79 -5.94 -3.93
CA TRP A 83 4.40 -6.96 -3.08
C TRP A 83 5.27 -7.94 -3.88
N GLN A 84 4.78 -8.40 -5.03
CA GLN A 84 5.57 -9.28 -5.91
C GLN A 84 6.82 -8.58 -6.45
N CYS A 85 6.72 -7.33 -6.87
CA CYS A 85 7.89 -6.55 -7.32
C CYS A 85 8.93 -6.38 -6.20
N LEU A 86 8.50 -6.04 -4.98
CA LEU A 86 9.40 -5.89 -3.83
C LEU A 86 10.20 -7.17 -3.55
N ASN A 87 9.53 -8.33 -3.60
CA ASN A 87 10.18 -9.63 -3.37
C ASN A 87 11.15 -10.00 -4.49
N GLU A 88 10.73 -9.88 -5.76
CA GLU A 88 11.59 -10.22 -6.90
C GLU A 88 12.85 -9.34 -6.95
N LEU A 89 12.69 -8.06 -6.62
CA LEU A 89 13.79 -7.09 -6.58
C LEU A 89 14.65 -7.24 -5.31
N GLY A 90 14.28 -8.09 -4.36
CA GLY A 90 15.00 -8.27 -3.09
C GLY A 90 15.09 -6.99 -2.26
N LYS A 91 14.05 -6.15 -2.30
CA LYS A 91 14.02 -4.87 -1.57
C LYS A 91 14.02 -5.08 -0.06
N ASP A 92 14.73 -4.23 0.66
CA ASP A 92 14.55 -4.12 2.11
C ASP A 92 13.17 -3.53 2.41
N MET A 93 12.41 -4.23 3.25
CA MET A 93 11.08 -3.81 3.69
C MET A 93 11.12 -2.53 4.52
N SER A 94 12.28 -2.15 5.07
CA SER A 94 12.44 -0.87 5.75
C SER A 94 12.15 0.32 4.82
N CYS A 95 12.60 0.26 3.55
CA CYS A 95 12.33 1.28 2.55
C CYS A 95 10.85 1.35 2.17
N GLU A 96 10.12 0.24 2.27
CA GLU A 96 8.69 0.21 1.92
C GLU A 96 7.83 0.96 2.95
N TYR A 97 8.32 1.18 4.16
CA TYR A 97 7.64 2.05 5.12
C TYR A 97 7.66 3.52 4.69
N GLU A 98 8.68 3.98 3.96
CA GLU A 98 8.70 5.35 3.41
C GLU A 98 7.53 5.58 2.45
N PHE A 99 7.09 4.54 1.74
CA PHE A 99 5.91 4.58 0.88
C PHE A 99 4.60 4.47 1.67
N THR A 100 4.52 3.57 2.66
CA THR A 100 3.25 3.27 3.36
C THR A 100 2.92 4.20 4.52
N ASP A 101 3.90 4.89 5.11
CA ASP A 101 3.69 5.84 6.20
C ASP A 101 2.84 7.06 5.80
N PRO A 102 3.11 7.78 4.70
CA PRO A 102 2.25 8.89 4.30
C PRO A 102 0.82 8.43 3.96
N ILE A 103 0.66 7.24 3.37
CA ILE A 103 -0.66 6.66 3.07
C ILE A 103 -1.41 6.33 4.37
N MET A 104 -0.70 5.83 5.40
CA MET A 104 -1.29 5.55 6.70
C MET A 104 -1.74 6.83 7.42
N ALA A 105 -0.97 7.90 7.32
CA ALA A 105 -1.33 9.20 7.89
C ALA A 105 -2.55 9.83 7.21
N ASP A 106 -2.72 9.59 5.90
CA ASP A 106 -3.86 10.05 5.11
C ASP A 106 -5.13 9.22 5.37
N ASN A 107 -5.03 7.89 5.27
CA ASN A 107 -6.19 6.99 5.36
C ASN A 107 -5.87 5.65 6.06
N ALA A 108 -6.01 5.65 7.39
CA ALA A 108 -5.91 4.45 8.21
C ALA A 108 -7.12 3.49 8.12
N LYS A 109 -8.09 3.72 7.22
CA LYS A 109 -9.28 2.86 6.99
C LYS A 109 -9.19 2.16 5.64
N ASN A 110 -8.09 1.46 5.42
CA ASN A 110 -7.79 0.76 4.17
C ASN A 110 -7.31 -0.67 4.43
N TYR A 111 -8.06 -1.68 3.98
CA TYR A 111 -7.72 -3.10 4.19
C TYR A 111 -6.38 -3.47 3.55
N GLN A 112 -6.12 -2.99 2.35
CA GLN A 112 -4.96 -3.35 1.55
C GLN A 112 -3.67 -2.82 2.20
N LEU A 113 -3.68 -1.58 2.68
CA LEU A 113 -2.57 -0.97 3.39
C LEU A 113 -2.20 -1.75 4.65
N TRP A 114 -3.16 -2.03 5.54
CA TRP A 114 -2.90 -2.79 6.77
C TRP A 114 -2.38 -4.21 6.47
N ASN A 115 -2.95 -4.86 5.46
CA ASN A 115 -2.47 -6.17 5.03
C ASN A 115 -1.04 -6.10 4.47
N HIS A 116 -0.72 -5.09 3.65
CA HIS A 116 0.60 -4.90 3.08
C HIS A 116 1.65 -4.63 4.16
N ARG A 117 1.37 -3.73 5.10
CA ARG A 117 2.24 -3.48 6.27
C ARG A 117 2.46 -4.75 7.10
N ARG A 118 1.43 -5.58 7.28
CA ARG A 118 1.57 -6.88 7.94
C ARG A 118 2.52 -7.81 7.20
N LYS A 119 2.44 -7.88 5.87
CA LYS A 119 3.39 -8.66 5.06
C LYS A 119 4.83 -8.14 5.24
N CYS A 120 5.04 -6.82 5.19
CA CYS A 120 6.34 -6.19 5.44
C CYS A 120 6.89 -6.54 6.82
N MET A 121 6.08 -6.41 7.87
CA MET A 121 6.45 -6.78 9.24
C MET A 121 6.89 -8.23 9.32
N LEU A 122 6.08 -9.15 8.79
CA LEU A 122 6.35 -10.60 8.82
C LEU A 122 7.66 -10.95 8.09
N ALA A 123 7.92 -10.31 6.95
CA ALA A 123 9.15 -10.52 6.18
C ALA A 123 10.39 -9.96 6.88
N GLN A 124 10.28 -8.83 7.61
CA GLN A 124 11.39 -8.23 8.35
C GLN A 124 11.66 -8.92 9.70
N GLY A 125 10.64 -9.56 10.29
CA GLY A 125 10.75 -10.28 11.54
C GLY A 125 10.48 -9.41 12.78
N SER A 126 10.89 -9.91 13.95
CA SER A 126 10.55 -9.32 15.25
C SER A 126 11.06 -7.89 15.46
N SER A 127 12.08 -7.48 14.70
CA SER A 127 12.63 -6.12 14.72
C SER A 127 11.62 -5.06 14.25
N ALA A 128 10.66 -5.43 13.39
CA ALA A 128 9.62 -4.52 12.89
C ALA A 128 8.41 -4.44 13.82
N ALA A 129 8.20 -5.41 14.72
CA ALA A 129 6.97 -5.55 15.47
C ALA A 129 6.67 -4.34 16.37
N GLN A 130 7.68 -3.82 17.08
CA GLN A 130 7.51 -2.65 17.95
C GLN A 130 7.09 -1.40 17.17
N ARG A 131 7.70 -1.19 16.01
CA ARG A 131 7.37 -0.10 15.09
C ARG A 131 5.92 -0.19 14.63
N GLU A 132 5.48 -1.38 14.24
CA GLU A 132 4.12 -1.59 13.76
C GLU A 132 3.06 -1.53 14.86
N LEU A 133 3.40 -1.90 16.10
CA LEU A 133 2.56 -1.63 17.27
C LEU A 133 2.41 -0.12 17.52
N GLN A 134 3.47 0.66 17.30
CA GLN A 134 3.41 2.13 17.41
C GLN A 134 2.49 2.73 16.34
N VAL A 135 2.59 2.28 15.09
CA VAL A 135 1.68 2.72 14.00
C VAL A 135 0.22 2.38 14.33
N ALA A 136 -0.03 1.17 14.82
CA ALA A 136 -1.38 0.79 15.24
C ALA A 136 -1.88 1.63 16.41
N GLU A 137 -1.03 1.95 17.38
CA GLU A 137 -1.37 2.87 18.46
C GLU A 137 -1.71 4.27 17.92
N ASP A 138 -0.91 4.82 17.01
CA ASP A 138 -1.16 6.14 16.43
C ASP A 138 -2.53 6.20 15.75
N ALA A 139 -2.89 5.15 14.99
CA ALA A 139 -4.23 5.01 14.40
C ALA A 139 -5.34 4.90 15.46
N LEU A 140 -5.10 4.20 16.58
CA LEU A 140 -6.04 4.06 17.70
C LEU A 140 -6.21 5.34 18.52
N ARG A 141 -5.21 6.23 18.55
CA ARG A 141 -5.37 7.56 19.17
C ARG A 141 -6.35 8.43 18.39
N VAL A 142 -6.46 8.23 17.09
CA VAL A 142 -7.42 8.95 16.22
C VAL A 142 -8.79 8.26 16.24
N ASP A 143 -8.83 6.93 16.15
CA ASP A 143 -10.05 6.11 16.20
C ASP A 143 -9.82 4.87 17.06
N GLU A 144 -10.23 4.94 18.34
CA GLU A 144 -10.03 3.87 19.33
C GLU A 144 -10.72 2.54 18.96
N LYS A 145 -11.64 2.57 17.98
CA LYS A 145 -12.38 1.41 17.49
C LYS A 145 -11.96 0.99 16.09
N ASN A 146 -10.82 1.48 15.59
CA ASN A 146 -10.28 1.06 14.31
C ASN A 146 -9.99 -0.45 14.33
N TYR A 147 -10.87 -1.22 13.67
CA TYR A 147 -10.81 -2.67 13.64
C TYR A 147 -9.51 -3.20 13.00
N HIS A 148 -9.00 -2.49 11.99
CA HIS A 148 -7.77 -2.88 11.32
C HIS A 148 -6.56 -2.73 12.23
N ALA A 149 -6.47 -1.63 12.97
CA ALA A 149 -5.38 -1.37 13.90
C ALA A 149 -5.36 -2.43 15.01
N TRP A 150 -6.51 -2.73 15.62
CA TRP A 150 -6.62 -3.81 16.61
C TRP A 150 -6.25 -5.18 16.04
N ALA A 151 -6.73 -5.52 14.83
CA ALA A 151 -6.36 -6.78 14.18
C ALA A 151 -4.86 -6.85 13.82
N HIS A 152 -4.23 -5.71 13.51
CA HIS A 152 -2.79 -5.62 13.25
C HIS A 152 -1.98 -5.84 14.52
N ARG A 153 -2.38 -5.23 15.64
CA ARG A 153 -1.77 -5.49 16.96
C ARG A 153 -1.83 -6.96 17.32
N GLN A 154 -3.00 -7.59 17.20
CA GLN A 154 -3.16 -9.02 17.46
C GLN A 154 -2.22 -9.86 16.60
N ALA A 155 -2.10 -9.55 15.31
CA ALA A 155 -1.20 -10.28 14.42
C ALA A 155 0.28 -10.14 14.83
N ALA A 156 0.73 -8.94 15.21
CA ALA A 156 2.10 -8.72 15.66
C ALA A 156 2.42 -9.49 16.96
N VAL A 157 1.52 -9.41 17.95
CA VAL A 157 1.69 -10.09 19.24
C VAL A 157 1.62 -11.62 19.08
N GLN A 158 0.72 -12.13 18.25
CA GLN A 158 0.64 -13.56 17.95
C GLN A 158 1.87 -14.09 17.22
N ALA A 159 2.44 -13.31 16.28
CA ALA A 159 3.59 -13.74 15.49
C ALA A 159 4.88 -13.81 16.29
N TYR A 160 5.13 -12.87 17.22
CA TYR A 160 6.42 -12.75 17.89
C TYR A 160 6.39 -12.96 19.41
N GLY A 161 5.21 -12.88 20.03
CA GLY A 161 4.99 -13.19 21.45
C GLY A 161 6.00 -12.55 22.41
N GLY A 162 6.39 -13.31 23.44
CA GLY A 162 7.38 -12.88 24.44
C GLY A 162 6.99 -11.58 25.13
N ALA A 163 7.91 -10.62 25.17
CA ALA A 163 7.70 -9.31 25.78
C ALA A 163 6.55 -8.50 25.15
N LEU A 164 6.12 -8.82 23.92
CA LEU A 164 5.00 -8.13 23.28
C LEU A 164 3.66 -8.42 23.99
N TRP A 165 3.50 -9.57 24.65
CA TRP A 165 2.29 -9.85 25.44
C TRP A 165 2.17 -8.91 26.64
N GLU A 166 3.27 -8.67 27.34
CA GLU A 166 3.32 -7.74 28.48
C GLU A 166 3.08 -6.29 28.04
N LEU A 167 3.67 -5.88 26.91
CA LEU A 167 3.41 -4.57 26.31
C LEU A 167 1.94 -4.40 25.91
N GLU A 168 1.32 -5.43 25.33
CA GLU A 168 -0.09 -5.38 24.94
C GLU A 168 -1.03 -5.31 26.15
N LEU A 169 -0.72 -6.05 27.23
CA LEU A 169 -1.46 -5.98 28.48
C LEU A 169 -1.40 -4.58 29.09
N ALA A 170 -0.21 -3.99 29.16
CA ALA A 170 -0.02 -2.63 29.65
C ALA A 170 -0.80 -1.62 28.80
N PHE A 171 -0.67 -1.69 27.46
CA PHE A 171 -1.38 -0.81 26.53
C PHE A 171 -2.90 -0.92 26.68
N SER A 172 -3.44 -2.14 26.69
CA SER A 172 -4.88 -2.38 26.84
C SER A 172 -5.41 -1.85 28.17
N GLY A 173 -4.66 -2.03 29.27
CA GLY A 173 -5.02 -1.49 30.58
C GLY A 173 -5.16 0.05 30.58
N THR A 174 -4.27 0.75 29.88
CA THR A 174 -4.38 2.22 29.74
C THR A 174 -5.59 2.66 28.92
N THR A 175 -6.03 1.85 27.95
CA THR A 175 -7.15 2.18 27.07
C THR A 175 -8.50 1.99 27.78
N ILE A 176 -8.60 0.98 28.64
CA ILE A 176 -9.82 0.70 29.44
C ILE A 176 -10.01 1.72 30.56
N SER A 177 -8.92 2.31 31.06
CA SER A 177 -8.94 3.22 32.22
C SER A 177 -9.28 4.68 31.88
N LYS A 178 -9.57 4.99 30.61
CA LYS A 178 -10.01 6.31 30.13
C LYS A 178 -11.53 6.42 30.17
#